data_AF-A0A7W6MA55-F1
#
_entry.id   AF-A0A7W6MA55-F1
#
_cell.length_a   1.000
_cell.length_b   1.000
_cell.length_c   1.000
_cell.angle_alpha   90.00
_cell.angle_beta   90.00
_cell.angle_gamma   90.00
#
_symmetry.space_group_name_H-M   'P 1'
#
loop_
_entity.id
_entity.type
_entity.pdbx_description
1 polymer ?
#
loop_
_entity_poly.entity_id
_entity_poly.type
_entity_poly.pdbx_seq_one_letter_code
_entity_poly.pdbx_strand_id
1 'polypeptide(L)' 'MAKLTRRGFIAVTAAAGAVRVVPSLATKPQARHILTLVYDKSLGMMRAIDRLVP' A
#
# COMPACT_ATOMS: atom_id res chain seq x y z
N MET A 1 -1.97 -19.67 35.36
CA MET A 1 -1.55 -18.48 34.56
C MET A 1 -0.68 -18.96 33.41
N ALA A 2 -1.00 -18.57 32.17
CA ALA A 2 -0.14 -18.89 31.03
C ALA A 2 1.24 -18.24 31.24
N LYS A 3 2.30 -19.06 31.38
CA LYS A 3 3.69 -18.58 31.48
C LYS A 3 4.15 -18.13 30.10
N LEU A 4 3.81 -16.91 29.75
CA LEU A 4 4.25 -16.32 28.50
C LEU A 4 5.68 -15.80 28.69
N THR A 5 6.64 -16.44 28.00
CA THR A 5 8.01 -15.92 27.97
C THR A 5 8.01 -14.56 27.26
N ARG A 6 8.95 -13.68 27.59
CA ARG A 6 9.08 -12.35 26.93
C ARG A 6 9.02 -12.45 25.41
N ARG A 7 9.66 -13.48 24.84
CA ARG A 7 9.65 -13.79 23.41
C ARG A 7 8.27 -14.25 22.92
N GLY A 8 7.59 -15.12 23.68
CA GLY A 8 6.23 -15.55 23.38
C GLY A 8 5.24 -14.38 23.38
N PHE A 9 5.38 -13.43 24.29
CA PHE A 9 4.53 -12.24 24.32
C PHE A 9 4.71 -11.37 23.07
N ILE A 10 5.96 -11.09 22.69
CA ILE A 10 6.27 -10.32 21.48
C ILE A 10 5.78 -11.02 20.22
N ALA A 11 5.96 -12.35 20.12
CA ALA A 11 5.50 -13.11 18.97
C ALA A 11 3.97 -13.08 18.84
N VAL A 12 3.24 -13.25 19.94
CA VAL A 12 1.77 -13.24 19.94
C VAL A 12 1.22 -11.85 19.62
N THR A 13 1.78 -10.78 20.19
CA THR A 13 1.32 -9.42 19.90
C THR A 13 1.63 -8.99 18.46
N ALA A 14 2.81 -9.34 17.95
CA ALA A 14 3.17 -9.10 16.54
C ALA A 14 2.26 -9.87 15.58
N ALA A 15 1.98 -11.16 15.86
CA ALA A 15 1.08 -11.97 15.04
C ALA A 15 -0.36 -11.42 15.05
N ALA A 16 -0.88 -11.04 16.22
CA ALA A 16 -2.21 -10.44 16.34
C ALA A 16 -2.29 -9.10 15.57
N GLY A 17 -1.24 -8.29 15.61
CA GLY A 17 -1.15 -7.07 14.80
C GLY A 17 -1.12 -7.35 13.29
N ALA A 18 -0.32 -8.33 12.87
CA ALA A 18 -0.19 -8.72 11.47
C ALA A 18 -1.52 -9.23 10.89
N VAL A 19 -2.29 -10.03 11.62
CA VAL A 19 -3.60 -10.55 11.17
C VAL A 19 -4.58 -9.41 10.83
N ARG A 20 -4.49 -8.26 11.51
CA ARG A 20 -5.34 -7.10 11.21
C ARG A 20 -4.81 -6.26 10.04
N VAL A 21 -3.50 -6.14 9.91
CA VAL A 21 -2.86 -5.23 8.97
C VAL A 21 -2.69 -5.86 7.59
N VAL A 22 -2.30 -7.13 7.52
CA VAL A 22 -2.04 -7.86 6.25
C VAL A 22 -3.24 -7.83 5.29
N PRO A 23 -4.49 -8.11 5.71
CA PRO A 23 -5.63 -8.04 4.81
C PRO A 23 -5.79 -6.65 4.19
N SER A 24 -5.64 -5.58 4.98
CA SER A 24 -5.77 -4.20 4.51
C SER A 24 -4.70 -3.79 3.50
N LEU A 25 -3.53 -4.42 3.52
CA LEU A 25 -2.48 -4.22 2.51
C LEU A 25 -2.72 -5.09 1.28
N ALA A 26 -3.19 -6.33 1.47
CA ALA A 26 -3.44 -7.28 0.38
C ALA A 26 -4.69 -6.90 -0.44
N THR A 27 -5.71 -6.29 0.17
CA THR A 27 -6.95 -5.91 -0.52
C THR A 27 -6.93 -4.50 -1.08
N LYS A 28 -5.89 -3.71 -0.80
CA LYS A 28 -5.74 -2.41 -1.47
C LYS A 28 -5.45 -2.68 -2.95
N PRO A 29 -6.25 -2.13 -3.88
CA PRO A 29 -5.89 -2.23 -5.28
C PRO A 29 -4.50 -1.62 -5.44
N GLN A 30 -3.63 -2.33 -6.18
CA GLN A 30 -2.29 -1.86 -6.45
C GLN A 30 -2.43 -0.55 -7.22
N ALA A 31 -2.02 0.56 -6.62
CA ALA A 31 -2.07 1.85 -7.27
C ALA A 31 -1.11 1.80 -8.46
N ARG A 32 -1.66 1.74 -9.68
CA ARG A 32 -0.87 1.57 -10.90
C ARG A 32 -0.49 2.94 -11.43
N HIS A 33 0.80 3.13 -11.63
CA HIS A 33 1.36 4.30 -12.26
C HIS A 33 1.47 4.04 -13.76
N ILE A 34 0.76 4.83 -14.56
CA ILE A 34 0.75 4.71 -16.03
C ILE A 34 1.21 6.02 -16.64
N LEU A 35 2.28 5.95 -17.43
CA LEU A 35 2.69 7.07 -18.29
C LEU A 35 1.62 7.31 -19.34
N THR A 36 0.90 8.41 -19.20
CA THR A 36 -0.20 8.80 -20.08
C THR A 36 0.20 10.07 -20.82
N LEU A 37 -0.04 10.08 -22.14
CA LEU A 37 0.11 11.28 -22.95
C LEU A 37 -1.18 12.11 -22.85
N VAL A 38 -1.06 13.36 -22.42
CA VAL A 38 -2.17 14.31 -22.27
C VAL A 38 -1.82 15.61 -22.99
N TYR A 39 -2.80 16.22 -23.66
CA TYR A 39 -2.63 17.53 -24.28
C TYR A 39 -2.70 18.63 -23.21
N ASP A 40 -1.61 19.39 -23.07
CA ASP A 40 -1.54 20.53 -22.17
C ASP A 40 -1.90 21.82 -22.92
N LYS A 41 -3.10 22.34 -22.68
CA LYS A 41 -3.61 23.54 -23.35
C LYS A 41 -2.82 24.81 -23.01
N SER A 42 -2.18 24.86 -21.84
CA SER A 42 -1.39 26.02 -21.43
C SER A 42 -0.06 26.11 -22.18
N LEU A 43 0.53 24.95 -22.51
CA LEU A 43 1.78 24.85 -23.23
C LEU A 43 1.59 24.57 -24.74
N GLY A 44 0.38 24.25 -25.17
CA GLY A 44 0.05 23.95 -26.56
C GLY A 44 0.66 22.64 -27.08
N MET A 45 1.09 21.72 -26.21
CA MET A 45 1.82 20.51 -26.58
C MET A 45 1.36 19.26 -25.83
N MET A 46 1.74 18.08 -26.33
CA MET A 46 1.52 16.80 -25.66
C MET A 46 2.56 16.59 -24.55
N ARG A 47 2.11 16.18 -23.37
CA ARG A 47 2.97 15.87 -22.22
C ARG A 47 2.78 14.43 -21.77
N ALA A 48 3.89 13.75 -21.53
CA ALA A 48 3.88 12.48 -20.80
C ALA A 48 3.80 12.78 -19.30
N ILE A 49 2.72 12.34 -18.67
CA ILE A 49 2.53 12.48 -17.22
C ILE A 49 2.39 11.11 -16.58
N ASP A 50 2.93 10.96 -15.39
CA ASP A 50 2.67 9.78 -14.57
C ASP A 50 1.31 9.92 -13.90
N ARG A 51 0.41 8.97 -14.17
CA ARG A 51 -0.96 8.97 -13.66
C ARG A 51 -1.16 7.83 -12.69
N LEU A 52 -1.58 8.17 -11.47
CA LEU A 52 -2.06 7.21 -10.48
C LEU A 52 -3.46 6.71 -10.88
N VAL A 53 -3.60 5.41 -11.08
CA VAL A 53 -4.87 4.72 -11.36
C VAL A 53 -5.26 3.87 -10.15
N PRO A 54 -6.49 4.04 -9.61
CA PRO A 54 -7.00 3.24 -8.50
C PRO A 54 -7.28 1.79 -8.89
#